data_AF-A0A4S4KDN2-F1
#
_entry.id   AF-A0A4S4KDN2-F1
#
_cell.length_a   1.000
_cell.length_b   1.000
_cell.length_c   1.000
_cell.angle_alpha   90.00
_cell.angle_beta   90.00
_cell.angle_gamma   90.00
#
_symmetry.space_group_name_H-M   'P 1'
#
loop_
_entity.id
_entity.type
_entity.pdbx_description
1 polymer ?
#
loop_
_entity_poly.entity_id
_entity_poly.type
_entity_poly.pdbx_seq_one_letter_code
_entity_poly.pdbx_strand_id
1 'polypeptide(L)'
;MVVKEVIKVAIDLYEVQLLTADTFPSASLENEWVTAVWADACQHEGVKYRITPDLHKMLTRQGTHLHSKLKIKGHKTVTMYYNLKAGQSASAKDKNKKLVAKLLQDTGADHILFLYLAKEQAREAVMRQHIYRHPAIGNLINEYIFGDQNSLGVRYTEHLGNQLLKATIALASTCIEFCLKEWAEGHFDDTTFTVSENSVIFASHLADLDRFERLTIPHNLYRKLAAKLLANARYYASLGDLTDLAPTAGRMREQATDMNDNPLKH
;
A
#
# COMPACT_ATOMS: atom_id res chain seq x y z
N MET A 1 27.25 -1.36 -19.71
CA MET A 1 26.92 -2.71 -20.23
C MET A 1 25.41 -2.79 -20.38
N VAL A 2 24.90 -2.66 -21.61
CA VAL A 2 23.49 -2.35 -21.92
C VAL A 2 22.50 -3.37 -21.37
N VAL A 3 22.86 -4.66 -21.32
CA VAL A 3 22.00 -5.73 -20.77
C VAL A 3 21.59 -5.50 -19.30
N LYS A 4 22.46 -4.92 -18.47
CA LYS A 4 22.13 -4.64 -17.06
C LYS A 4 21.07 -3.55 -16.94
N GLU A 5 21.07 -2.56 -17.82
CA GLU A 5 20.09 -1.47 -17.80
C GLU A 5 18.72 -1.96 -18.30
N VAL A 6 18.69 -2.78 -19.37
CA VAL A 6 17.46 -3.46 -19.82
C VAL A 6 16.81 -4.24 -18.68
N ILE A 7 17.61 -5.01 -17.92
CA ILE A 7 17.10 -5.79 -16.79
C ILE A 7 16.47 -4.90 -15.72
N LYS A 8 17.11 -3.77 -15.37
CA LYS A 8 16.57 -2.84 -14.36
C LYS A 8 15.25 -2.24 -14.83
N VAL A 9 15.20 -1.74 -16.07
CA VAL A 9 13.98 -1.16 -16.64
C VAL A 9 12.85 -2.20 -16.69
N ALA A 10 13.14 -3.43 -17.11
CA ALA A 10 12.14 -4.50 -17.12
C ALA A 10 11.62 -4.86 -15.73
N ILE A 11 12.50 -4.90 -14.72
CA ILE A 11 12.11 -5.11 -13.31
C ILE A 11 11.19 -4.00 -12.85
N ASP A 12 11.55 -2.75 -13.11
CA ASP A 12 10.77 -1.59 -12.70
C ASP A 12 9.39 -1.57 -13.36
N LEU A 13 9.33 -1.79 -14.68
CA LEU A 13 8.08 -1.86 -15.43
C LEU A 13 7.20 -3.03 -14.96
N TYR A 14 7.79 -4.18 -14.63
CA TYR A 14 7.03 -5.31 -14.08
C TYR A 14 6.48 -5.00 -12.68
N GLU A 15 7.27 -4.41 -11.78
CA GLU A 15 6.78 -3.95 -10.48
C GLU A 15 5.66 -2.90 -10.65
N VAL A 16 5.76 -2.02 -11.64
CA VAL A 16 4.68 -1.06 -11.96
C VAL A 16 3.40 -1.80 -12.36
N GLN A 17 3.45 -2.81 -13.23
CA GLN A 17 2.25 -3.60 -13.59
C GLN A 17 1.60 -4.25 -12.37
N LEU A 18 2.42 -4.81 -11.46
CA LEU A 18 1.92 -5.40 -10.21
C LEU A 18 1.22 -4.37 -9.31
N LEU A 19 1.67 -3.11 -9.32
CA LEU A 19 1.10 -2.04 -8.50
C LEU A 19 -0.15 -1.41 -9.11
N THR A 20 -0.24 -1.38 -10.43
CA THR A 20 -1.25 -0.61 -11.18
C THR A 20 -2.39 -1.47 -11.70
N ALA A 21 -2.13 -2.71 -12.08
CA ALA A 21 -3.11 -3.62 -12.67
C ALA A 21 -3.56 -4.70 -11.68
N ASP A 22 -2.67 -5.62 -11.33
CA ASP A 22 -2.97 -6.75 -10.43
C ASP A 22 -1.69 -7.25 -9.76
N THR A 23 -1.71 -7.32 -8.44
CA THR A 23 -0.55 -7.76 -7.63
C THR A 23 -0.48 -9.28 -7.47
N PHE A 24 -1.55 -10.00 -7.84
CA PHE A 24 -1.64 -11.46 -7.83
C PHE A 24 -2.06 -11.99 -9.21
N PRO A 25 -1.32 -11.65 -10.28
CA PRO A 25 -1.66 -12.05 -11.64
C PRO A 25 -1.71 -13.57 -11.80
N SER A 26 -2.56 -14.05 -12.71
CA SER A 26 -2.52 -15.45 -13.13
C SER A 26 -1.23 -15.75 -13.90
N ALA A 27 -0.83 -17.03 -13.95
CA ALA A 27 0.38 -17.43 -14.69
C ALA A 27 0.34 -17.03 -16.19
N SER A 28 -0.84 -16.99 -16.80
CA SER A 28 -0.98 -16.53 -18.19
C SER A 28 -0.71 -15.02 -18.31
N LEU A 29 -1.21 -14.24 -17.36
CA LEU A 29 -1.04 -12.79 -17.33
C LEU A 29 0.41 -12.41 -16.98
N GLU A 30 1.05 -13.15 -16.07
CA GLU A 30 2.48 -13.01 -15.78
C GLU A 30 3.32 -13.19 -17.04
N ASN A 31 3.08 -14.26 -17.81
CA ASN A 31 3.83 -14.52 -19.04
C ASN A 31 3.66 -13.40 -20.07
N GLU A 32 2.43 -12.87 -20.21
CA GLU A 32 2.13 -11.75 -21.10
C GLU A 32 2.89 -10.50 -20.67
N TRP A 33 2.79 -10.13 -19.40
CA TRP A 33 3.45 -8.95 -18.84
C TRP A 33 4.96 -9.04 -18.94
N VAL A 34 5.55 -10.18 -18.59
CA VAL A 34 6.99 -10.40 -18.67
C VAL A 34 7.49 -10.22 -20.12
N THR A 35 6.73 -10.70 -21.10
CA THR A 35 7.07 -10.53 -22.51
C THR A 35 6.96 -9.07 -22.93
N ALA A 36 5.89 -8.38 -22.51
CA ALA A 36 5.66 -6.97 -22.84
C ALA A 36 6.73 -6.06 -22.22
N VAL A 37 6.96 -6.13 -20.90
CA VAL A 37 7.92 -5.25 -20.21
C VAL A 37 9.36 -5.49 -20.66
N TRP A 38 9.71 -6.71 -21.08
CA TRP A 38 11.02 -7.00 -21.66
C TRP A 38 11.18 -6.37 -23.04
N ALA A 39 10.14 -6.43 -23.88
CA ALA A 39 10.15 -5.78 -25.18
C ALA A 39 10.27 -4.26 -25.03
N ASP A 40 9.51 -3.66 -24.12
CA ASP A 40 9.55 -2.23 -23.82
C ASP A 40 10.92 -1.80 -23.29
N ALA A 41 11.52 -2.56 -22.37
CA ALA A 41 12.86 -2.29 -21.87
C ALA A 41 13.94 -2.41 -22.95
N CYS A 42 13.83 -3.39 -23.85
CA CYS A 42 14.73 -3.52 -25.00
C CYS A 42 14.59 -2.32 -25.95
N GLN A 43 13.36 -1.89 -26.23
CA GLN A 43 13.09 -0.73 -27.07
C GLN A 43 13.66 0.55 -26.46
N HIS A 44 13.46 0.76 -25.15
CA HIS A 44 14.00 1.91 -24.41
C HIS A 44 15.53 2.02 -24.54
N GLU A 45 16.23 0.88 -24.45
CA GLU A 45 17.69 0.81 -24.54
C GLU A 45 18.22 0.69 -25.98
N GLY A 46 17.34 0.69 -26.99
CA GLY A 46 17.73 0.60 -28.40
C GLY A 46 18.38 -0.74 -28.79
N VAL A 47 18.05 -1.82 -28.07
CA VAL A 47 18.61 -3.17 -28.29
C VAL A 47 17.53 -4.19 -28.62
N LYS A 48 17.94 -5.37 -29.08
CA LYS A 48 17.02 -6.47 -29.40
C LYS A 48 17.54 -7.78 -28.79
N TYR A 49 17.14 -8.03 -27.55
CA TYR A 49 17.44 -9.28 -26.86
C TYR A 49 16.19 -10.16 -26.77
N ARG A 50 16.38 -11.47 -26.92
CA ARG A 50 15.33 -12.44 -26.59
C ARG A 50 15.30 -12.64 -25.09
N ILE A 51 14.11 -12.72 -24.52
CA ILE A 51 13.95 -13.11 -23.12
C ILE A 51 14.34 -14.58 -22.93
N THR A 52 15.10 -14.87 -21.88
CA THR A 52 15.47 -16.23 -21.50
C THR A 52 14.59 -16.74 -20.36
N PRO A 53 14.48 -18.07 -20.15
CA PRO A 53 13.74 -18.63 -19.02
C PRO A 53 14.23 -18.12 -17.66
N ASP A 54 15.53 -17.88 -17.50
CA ASP A 54 16.10 -17.34 -16.26
C ASP A 54 15.67 -15.89 -16.00
N LEU A 55 15.66 -15.06 -17.05
CA LEU A 55 15.18 -13.68 -16.96
C LEU A 55 13.68 -13.62 -16.68
N HIS A 56 12.92 -14.52 -17.31
CA HIS A 56 11.49 -14.66 -17.04
C HIS A 56 11.24 -14.98 -15.57
N LYS A 57 11.93 -15.99 -15.02
CA LYS A 57 11.83 -16.38 -13.62
C LYS A 57 12.27 -15.26 -12.67
N MET A 58 13.28 -14.49 -13.06
CA MET A 58 13.75 -13.34 -12.29
C MET A 58 12.72 -12.20 -12.23
N LEU A 59 12.00 -11.95 -13.33
CA LEU A 59 10.95 -10.94 -13.38
C LEU A 59 9.72 -11.38 -12.57
N THR A 60 9.23 -12.61 -12.73
CA THR A 60 8.06 -13.07 -11.95
C THR A 60 8.33 -13.11 -10.44
N ARG A 61 9.57 -13.40 -10.01
CA ARG A 61 10.00 -13.31 -8.60
C ARG A 61 9.85 -11.92 -7.98
N GLN A 62 9.73 -10.86 -8.77
CA GLN A 62 9.53 -9.52 -8.22
C GLN A 62 8.20 -9.39 -7.46
N GLY A 63 7.17 -10.18 -7.78
CA GLY A 63 5.92 -10.20 -6.99
C GLY A 63 6.18 -10.56 -5.53
N THR A 64 6.91 -11.65 -5.29
CA THR A 64 7.29 -12.08 -3.92
C THR A 64 8.17 -11.04 -3.22
N HIS A 65 9.12 -10.43 -3.93
CA HIS A 65 9.96 -9.37 -3.36
C HIS A 65 9.14 -8.14 -2.98
N LEU A 66 8.22 -7.72 -3.84
CA LEU A 66 7.32 -6.58 -3.63
C LEU A 66 6.46 -6.81 -2.39
N HIS A 67 5.82 -7.98 -2.25
CA HIS A 67 5.01 -8.31 -1.08
C HIS A 67 5.84 -8.32 0.20
N SER A 68 7.07 -8.85 0.15
CA SER A 68 7.97 -8.88 1.30
C SER A 68 8.40 -7.49 1.75
N LYS A 69 8.77 -6.60 0.81
CA LYS A 69 9.12 -5.21 1.09
C LYS A 69 7.93 -4.42 1.65
N LEU A 70 6.74 -4.61 1.06
CA LEU A 70 5.50 -4.00 1.54
C LEU A 70 5.18 -4.45 2.96
N LYS A 71 5.25 -5.75 3.25
CA LYS A 71 5.05 -6.30 4.59
C LYS A 71 5.96 -5.64 5.64
N ILE A 72 7.26 -5.52 5.35
CA ILE A 72 8.22 -4.87 6.25
C ILE A 72 7.82 -3.41 6.57
N LYS A 73 7.35 -2.66 5.56
CA LYS A 73 6.84 -1.30 5.75
C LYS A 73 5.50 -1.31 6.49
N GLY A 74 4.62 -2.25 6.16
CA GLY A 74 3.33 -2.50 6.79
C GLY A 74 3.45 -2.70 8.30
N HIS A 75 4.38 -3.52 8.77
CA HIS A 75 4.65 -3.71 10.21
C HIS A 75 4.88 -2.39 10.94
N LYS A 76 5.74 -1.53 10.36
CA LYS A 76 6.06 -0.22 10.92
C LYS A 76 4.83 0.68 10.93
N THR A 77 4.12 0.72 9.80
CA THR A 77 2.89 1.50 9.64
C THR A 77 1.81 1.09 10.65
N VAL A 78 1.50 -0.21 10.81
CA VAL A 78 0.44 -0.63 11.74
C VAL A 78 0.81 -0.37 13.21
N THR A 79 2.08 -0.58 13.56
CA THR A 79 2.59 -0.30 14.90
C THR A 79 2.43 1.18 15.24
N MET A 80 2.81 2.05 14.31
CA MET A 80 2.75 3.50 14.46
C MET A 80 1.31 4.04 14.51
N TYR A 81 0.48 3.69 13.52
CA TYR A 81 -0.84 4.33 13.37
C TYR A 81 -1.93 3.73 14.27
N TYR A 82 -1.76 2.48 14.72
CA TYR A 82 -2.68 1.85 15.67
C TYR A 82 -2.10 1.74 17.08
N ASN A 83 -0.90 2.27 17.32
CA ASN A 83 -0.22 2.29 18.62
C ASN A 83 -0.12 0.88 19.24
N LEU A 84 0.16 -0.12 18.40
CA LEU A 84 0.37 -1.50 18.84
C LEU A 84 1.70 -1.58 19.57
N LYS A 85 1.68 -2.09 20.80
CA LYS A 85 2.88 -2.13 21.64
C LYS A 85 3.38 -3.55 21.78
N ALA A 86 4.63 -3.79 21.42
CA ALA A 86 5.34 -5.03 21.73
C ALA A 86 5.64 -5.09 23.24
N GLY A 87 4.61 -5.34 24.05
CA GLY A 87 4.69 -5.47 25.50
C GLY A 87 4.44 -6.89 25.94
N GLN A 88 5.22 -7.38 26.91
CA GLN A 88 5.02 -8.73 27.47
C GLN A 88 3.93 -8.78 28.55
N SER A 89 3.45 -7.63 29.04
CA SER A 89 2.43 -7.60 30.08
C SER A 89 1.08 -8.11 29.54
N ALA A 90 0.35 -8.85 30.38
CA ALA A 90 -0.97 -9.36 30.05
C ALA A 90 -1.94 -8.22 29.65
N SER A 91 -1.83 -7.06 30.29
CA SER A 91 -2.65 -5.87 29.96
C SER A 91 -2.34 -5.31 28.57
N ALA A 92 -1.05 -5.27 28.15
CA ALA A 92 -0.69 -4.80 26.81
C ALA A 92 -1.20 -5.77 25.74
N LYS A 93 -1.06 -7.08 25.95
CA LYS A 93 -1.58 -8.11 25.05
C LYS A 93 -3.10 -8.02 24.91
N ASP A 94 -3.83 -7.92 26.03
CA ASP A 94 -5.30 -7.77 26.01
C ASP A 94 -5.75 -6.49 25.28
N LYS A 95 -5.07 -5.36 25.48
CA LYS A 95 -5.34 -4.11 24.76
C LYS A 95 -5.13 -4.24 23.25
N ASN A 96 -3.99 -4.79 22.83
CA ASN A 96 -3.71 -5.02 21.41
C ASN A 96 -4.75 -5.96 20.79
N LYS A 97 -5.04 -7.10 21.45
CA LYS A 97 -6.02 -8.09 20.99
C LYS A 97 -7.40 -7.47 20.79
N LYS A 98 -7.89 -6.71 21.79
CA LYS A 98 -9.18 -5.99 21.71
C LYS A 98 -9.19 -4.96 20.58
N LEU A 99 -8.11 -4.23 20.39
CA LEU A 99 -7.99 -3.25 19.32
C LEU A 99 -8.02 -3.91 17.94
N VAL A 100 -7.21 -4.96 17.71
CA VAL A 100 -7.16 -5.68 16.44
C VAL A 100 -8.49 -6.34 16.13
N ALA A 101 -9.11 -7.01 17.11
CA ALA A 101 -10.43 -7.60 16.94
C ALA A 101 -11.49 -6.56 16.56
N LYS A 102 -11.43 -5.34 17.14
CA LYS A 102 -12.30 -4.22 16.74
C LYS A 102 -11.99 -3.74 15.31
N LEU A 103 -10.72 -3.62 14.95
CA LEU A 103 -10.32 -3.09 13.64
C LEU A 103 -10.69 -4.03 12.47
N LEU A 104 -10.64 -5.34 12.72
CA LEU A 104 -10.88 -6.42 11.75
C LEU A 104 -12.26 -7.07 11.88
N GLN A 105 -13.21 -6.43 12.55
CA GLN A 105 -14.45 -7.06 13.01
C GLN A 105 -15.37 -7.54 11.87
N ASP A 106 -15.52 -8.86 11.74
CA ASP A 106 -16.23 -9.58 10.67
C ASP A 106 -17.76 -9.63 10.81
N THR A 107 -18.44 -8.52 11.11
CA THR A 107 -19.92 -8.53 11.22
C THR A 107 -20.57 -7.36 10.47
N GLY A 108 -20.91 -7.59 9.20
CA GLY A 108 -21.85 -6.77 8.42
C GLY A 108 -21.22 -5.96 7.26
N ALA A 109 -22.05 -5.25 6.49
CA ALA A 109 -21.68 -4.60 5.24
C ALA A 109 -20.65 -3.45 5.35
N ASP A 110 -20.24 -3.08 6.57
CA ASP A 110 -19.21 -2.07 6.91
C ASP A 110 -18.05 -2.69 7.73
N HIS A 111 -17.65 -3.89 7.30
CA HIS A 111 -16.82 -4.92 7.97
C HIS A 111 -15.39 -4.55 8.41
N ILE A 112 -14.77 -3.47 7.91
CA ILE A 112 -13.34 -3.23 8.19
C ILE A 112 -13.11 -1.80 8.68
N LEU A 113 -13.01 -1.65 10.01
CA LEU A 113 -12.87 -0.34 10.65
C LEU A 113 -11.51 0.32 10.38
N PHE A 114 -10.45 -0.46 10.13
CA PHE A 114 -9.12 0.10 9.89
C PHE A 114 -9.07 0.99 8.63
N LEU A 115 -10.00 0.82 7.69
CA LEU A 115 -10.09 1.66 6.48
C LEU A 115 -10.52 3.10 6.79
N TYR A 116 -11.16 3.31 7.95
CA TYR A 116 -11.74 4.57 8.36
C TYR A 116 -10.82 5.35 9.32
N LEU A 117 -10.93 6.68 9.29
CA LEU A 117 -10.31 7.55 10.28
C LEU A 117 -10.75 7.17 11.70
N ALA A 118 -9.87 7.31 12.70
CA ALA A 118 -10.16 6.98 14.11
C ALA A 118 -11.48 7.58 14.62
N LYS A 119 -11.80 8.83 14.23
CA LYS A 119 -13.06 9.50 14.59
C LYS A 119 -14.32 8.84 14.00
N GLU A 120 -14.19 8.19 12.84
CA GLU A 120 -15.28 7.49 12.16
C GLU A 120 -15.45 6.06 12.68
N GLN A 121 -14.38 5.44 13.21
CA GLN A 121 -14.42 4.08 13.79
C GLN A 121 -15.35 3.96 15.01
N ALA A 122 -15.67 5.06 15.67
CA ALA A 122 -16.61 5.11 16.79
C ALA A 122 -18.06 5.39 16.35
N ARG A 123 -18.29 5.75 15.08
CA ARG A 123 -19.62 6.10 14.57
C ARG A 123 -20.38 4.86 14.15
N GLU A 124 -21.71 4.97 14.17
CA GLU A 124 -22.60 3.98 13.58
C GLU A 124 -22.31 3.80 12.09
N ALA A 125 -22.43 2.57 11.62
CA ALA A 125 -22.00 2.14 10.29
C ALA A 125 -22.58 3.02 9.17
N VAL A 126 -23.89 3.28 9.21
CA VAL A 126 -24.63 4.13 8.25
C VAL A 126 -24.20 5.61 8.25
N MET A 127 -23.56 6.08 9.31
CA MET A 127 -23.10 7.47 9.46
C MET A 127 -21.61 7.62 9.16
N ARG A 128 -20.87 6.52 8.95
CA ARG A 128 -19.44 6.56 8.65
C ARG A 128 -19.22 7.17 7.28
N GLN A 129 -18.20 8.00 7.21
CA GLN A 129 -17.75 8.62 5.99
C GLN A 129 -16.26 8.34 5.80
N HIS A 130 -15.73 8.69 4.62
CA HIS A 130 -14.29 8.68 4.40
C HIS A 130 -13.63 7.29 4.49
N ILE A 131 -14.28 6.25 3.98
CA ILE A 131 -13.66 4.92 3.78
C ILE A 131 -12.35 5.05 2.97
N TYR A 132 -11.37 4.20 3.25
CA TYR A 132 -10.02 4.19 2.67
C TYR A 132 -9.20 5.48 2.93
N ARG A 133 -9.60 6.33 3.90
CA ARG A 133 -8.85 7.55 4.26
C ARG A 133 -8.01 7.42 5.52
N HIS A 134 -7.91 6.25 6.13
CA HIS A 134 -7.02 6.08 7.27
C HIS A 134 -5.56 6.42 6.87
N PRO A 135 -4.83 7.26 7.64
CA PRO A 135 -3.50 7.70 7.26
C PRO A 135 -2.48 6.57 7.06
N ALA A 136 -2.70 5.40 7.68
CA ALA A 136 -1.89 4.21 7.46
C ALA A 136 -1.82 3.81 5.97
N ILE A 137 -2.94 3.89 5.25
CA ILE A 137 -3.01 3.53 3.81
C ILE A 137 -2.12 4.46 3.00
N GLY A 138 -2.29 5.77 3.19
CA GLY A 138 -1.46 6.78 2.53
C GLY A 138 0.01 6.65 2.90
N ASN A 139 0.33 6.41 4.18
CA ASN A 139 1.70 6.23 4.63
C ASN A 139 2.38 5.02 3.97
N LEU A 140 1.71 3.87 3.88
CA LEU A 140 2.28 2.70 3.23
C LEU A 140 2.55 2.93 1.74
N ILE A 141 1.60 3.58 1.04
CA ILE A 141 1.76 3.99 -0.37
C ILE A 141 2.94 4.95 -0.52
N ASN A 142 3.03 5.96 0.34
CA ASN A 142 4.11 6.93 0.31
C ASN A 142 5.46 6.24 0.54
N GLU A 143 5.55 5.39 1.55
CA GLU A 143 6.78 4.70 1.90
C GLU A 143 7.26 3.75 0.81
N TYR A 144 6.36 2.99 0.17
CA TYR A 144 6.76 1.99 -0.81
C TYR A 144 6.91 2.58 -2.23
N ILE A 145 5.95 3.39 -2.66
CA ILE A 145 5.82 3.82 -4.05
C ILE A 145 6.43 5.20 -4.27
N PHE A 146 6.40 6.10 -3.27
CA PHE A 146 6.80 7.50 -3.39
C PHE A 146 7.83 7.93 -2.34
N GLY A 147 8.68 7.00 -1.89
CA GLY A 147 9.55 7.22 -0.72
C GLY A 147 10.60 8.33 -0.94
N ASP A 148 11.08 8.46 -2.16
CA ASP A 148 12.08 9.44 -2.60
C ASP A 148 12.00 9.70 -4.12
N GLN A 149 12.88 10.55 -4.64
CA GLN A 149 12.95 10.90 -6.06
C GLN A 149 13.30 9.73 -7.00
N ASN A 150 13.84 8.63 -6.48
CA ASN A 150 14.19 7.44 -7.26
C ASN A 150 13.11 6.35 -7.18
N SER A 151 12.07 6.56 -6.39
CA SER A 151 11.01 5.59 -6.19
C SER A 151 10.18 5.40 -7.47
N LEU A 152 9.57 4.23 -7.63
CA LEU A 152 8.79 3.88 -8.84
C LEU A 152 7.70 4.91 -9.15
N GLY A 153 7.06 5.42 -8.10
CA GLY A 153 6.06 6.48 -8.14
C GLY A 153 6.48 7.77 -8.84
N VAL A 154 7.78 8.05 -8.80
CA VAL A 154 8.40 9.26 -9.35
C VAL A 154 8.98 9.02 -10.73
N ARG A 155 9.61 7.86 -10.95
CA ARG A 155 10.26 7.54 -12.22
C ARG A 155 9.28 7.15 -13.32
N TYR A 156 8.13 6.58 -12.96
CA TYR A 156 7.14 6.02 -13.89
C TYR A 156 5.76 6.68 -13.70
N THR A 157 5.75 8.00 -13.50
CA THR A 157 4.51 8.76 -13.22
C THR A 157 3.43 8.59 -14.29
N GLU A 158 3.85 8.44 -15.55
CA GLU A 158 2.99 8.21 -16.72
C GLU A 158 2.20 6.91 -16.62
N HIS A 159 2.75 5.89 -15.96
CA HIS A 159 2.09 4.61 -15.74
C HIS A 159 1.11 4.62 -14.55
N LEU A 160 1.28 5.57 -13.62
CA LEU A 160 0.41 5.74 -12.45
C LEU A 160 -0.74 6.73 -12.70
N GLY A 161 -0.62 7.56 -13.73
CA GLY A 161 -1.65 8.51 -14.15
C GLY A 161 -1.86 9.68 -13.19
N ASN A 162 -3.05 10.29 -13.27
CA ASN A 162 -3.41 11.50 -12.51
C ASN A 162 -4.22 11.24 -11.24
N GLN A 163 -4.46 9.97 -10.91
CA GLN A 163 -5.13 9.52 -9.70
C GLN A 163 -4.63 8.12 -9.36
N LEU A 164 -4.53 7.76 -8.07
CA LEU A 164 -4.16 6.40 -7.71
C LEU A 164 -5.16 5.38 -8.25
N LEU A 165 -4.62 4.24 -8.68
CA LEU A 165 -5.41 3.13 -9.19
C LEU A 165 -5.96 2.30 -8.02
N LYS A 166 -7.11 1.66 -8.25
CA LYS A 166 -7.78 0.85 -7.22
C LYS A 166 -6.87 -0.28 -6.75
N ALA A 167 -6.14 -0.91 -7.66
CA ALA A 167 -5.14 -1.95 -7.35
C ALA A 167 -4.12 -1.46 -6.32
N THR A 168 -3.61 -0.25 -6.46
CA THR A 168 -2.65 0.32 -5.51
C THR A 168 -3.26 0.51 -4.11
N ILE A 169 -4.49 1.04 -4.03
CA ILE A 169 -5.19 1.26 -2.76
C ILE A 169 -5.57 -0.09 -2.11
N ALA A 170 -6.04 -1.05 -2.90
CA ALA A 170 -6.41 -2.39 -2.46
C ALA A 170 -5.20 -3.15 -1.93
N LEU A 171 -4.05 -3.08 -2.62
CA LEU A 171 -2.81 -3.72 -2.17
C LEU A 171 -2.32 -3.14 -0.84
N ALA A 172 -2.31 -1.80 -0.70
CA ALA A 172 -1.92 -1.16 0.55
C ALA A 172 -2.87 -1.58 1.71
N SER A 173 -4.18 -1.64 1.42
CA SER A 173 -5.19 -2.07 2.41
C SER A 173 -5.00 -3.54 2.79
N THR A 174 -4.75 -4.41 1.81
CA THR A 174 -4.47 -5.85 2.01
C THR A 174 -3.26 -6.05 2.90
N CYS A 175 -2.17 -5.32 2.64
CA CYS A 175 -0.96 -5.40 3.44
C CYS A 175 -1.19 -4.91 4.88
N ILE A 176 -1.98 -3.84 5.07
CA ILE A 176 -2.34 -3.36 6.42
C ILE A 176 -3.19 -4.40 7.14
N GLU A 177 -4.17 -5.00 6.46
CA GLU A 177 -5.01 -6.04 7.03
C GLU A 177 -4.18 -7.25 7.47
N PHE A 178 -3.29 -7.73 6.59
CA PHE A 178 -2.35 -8.80 6.89
C PHE A 178 -1.50 -8.47 8.12
N CYS A 179 -0.86 -7.30 8.15
CA CYS A 179 -0.02 -6.88 9.26
C CYS A 179 -0.81 -6.66 10.56
N LEU A 180 -2.12 -6.36 10.49
CA LEU A 180 -2.98 -6.31 11.68
C LEU A 180 -3.32 -7.73 12.18
N LYS A 181 -3.53 -8.70 11.29
CA LYS A 181 -3.80 -10.10 11.65
C LYS A 181 -2.63 -10.74 12.41
N GLU A 182 -1.40 -10.35 12.11
CA GLU A 182 -0.19 -10.73 12.86
C GLU A 182 -0.20 -10.27 14.33
N TRP A 183 -1.13 -9.39 14.72
CA TRP A 183 -1.34 -8.95 16.10
C TRP A 183 -2.63 -9.47 16.72
N ALA A 184 -3.34 -10.41 16.08
CA ALA A 184 -4.65 -10.91 16.53
C ALA A 184 -4.61 -11.49 17.96
N GLU A 185 -3.51 -12.12 18.34
CA GLU A 185 -3.29 -12.66 19.69
C GLU A 185 -2.68 -11.65 20.68
N GLY A 186 -2.67 -10.37 20.31
CA GLY A 186 -2.20 -9.27 21.14
C GLY A 186 -0.68 -9.12 21.22
N HIS A 187 0.06 -10.00 20.57
CA HIS A 187 1.52 -9.93 20.39
C HIS A 187 1.83 -10.07 18.90
N PHE A 188 2.99 -9.57 18.49
CA PHE A 188 3.46 -9.69 17.11
C PHE A 188 3.88 -11.14 16.83
N ASP A 189 3.28 -11.73 15.80
CA ASP A 189 3.68 -13.00 15.21
C ASP A 189 4.09 -12.78 13.74
N ASP A 190 5.31 -13.17 13.39
CA ASP A 190 5.86 -12.94 12.04
C ASP A 190 5.41 -14.07 11.11
N THR A 191 4.25 -13.90 10.49
CA THR A 191 3.60 -14.95 9.68
C THR A 191 3.98 -14.83 8.19
N THR A 192 3.83 -15.89 7.40
CA THR A 192 4.18 -15.77 5.97
C THR A 192 3.10 -15.02 5.19
N PHE A 193 3.48 -14.04 4.37
CA PHE A 193 2.57 -13.40 3.42
C PHE A 193 2.26 -14.38 2.28
N THR A 194 1.17 -15.14 2.38
CA THR A 194 0.81 -16.15 1.38
C THR A 194 -0.03 -15.56 0.25
N VAL A 195 0.23 -15.99 -0.99
CA VAL A 195 -0.56 -15.56 -2.16
C VAL A 195 -2.00 -16.07 -2.07
N SER A 196 -2.21 -17.30 -1.60
CA SER A 196 -3.53 -17.94 -1.53
C SER A 196 -4.51 -17.18 -0.64
N GLU A 197 -4.05 -16.63 0.49
CA GLU A 197 -4.93 -15.89 1.40
C GLU A 197 -5.04 -14.41 0.98
N ASN A 198 -3.92 -13.77 0.67
CA ASN A 198 -3.90 -12.34 0.42
C ASN A 198 -4.49 -11.95 -0.95
N SER A 199 -4.51 -12.86 -1.94
CA SER A 199 -5.22 -12.63 -3.20
C SER A 199 -6.73 -12.49 -3.01
N VAL A 200 -7.32 -13.24 -2.08
CA VAL A 200 -8.75 -13.17 -1.76
C VAL A 200 -9.08 -11.84 -1.06
N ILE A 201 -8.26 -11.43 -0.09
CA ILE A 201 -8.42 -10.14 0.62
C ILE A 201 -8.27 -8.98 -0.37
N PHE A 202 -7.28 -9.04 -1.24
CA PHE A 202 -7.06 -8.05 -2.29
C PHE A 202 -8.25 -7.94 -3.25
N ALA A 203 -8.76 -9.06 -3.74
CA ALA A 203 -9.95 -9.09 -4.59
C ALA A 203 -11.18 -8.51 -3.88
N SER A 204 -11.34 -8.77 -2.58
CA SER A 204 -12.40 -8.18 -1.76
C SER A 204 -12.28 -6.65 -1.70
N HIS A 205 -11.10 -6.11 -1.39
CA HIS A 205 -10.88 -4.67 -1.37
C HIS A 205 -11.06 -4.01 -2.74
N LEU A 206 -10.65 -4.68 -3.82
CA LEU A 206 -10.92 -4.21 -5.18
C LEU A 206 -12.43 -4.12 -5.45
N ALA A 207 -13.18 -5.17 -5.11
CA ALA A 207 -14.64 -5.20 -5.27
C ALA A 207 -15.34 -4.11 -4.44
N ASP A 208 -14.83 -3.82 -3.23
CA ASP A 208 -15.32 -2.74 -2.38
C ASP A 208 -15.03 -1.36 -2.96
N LEU A 209 -13.82 -1.12 -3.49
CA LEU A 209 -13.47 0.13 -4.17
C LEU A 209 -14.32 0.35 -5.43
N ASP A 210 -14.57 -0.72 -6.19
CA ASP A 210 -15.46 -0.70 -7.35
C ASP A 210 -16.91 -0.40 -6.95
N ARG A 211 -17.41 -1.04 -5.90
CA ARG A 211 -18.73 -0.77 -5.35
C ARG A 211 -18.83 0.66 -4.85
N PHE A 212 -17.82 1.15 -4.14
CA PHE A 212 -17.73 2.52 -3.64
C PHE A 212 -17.77 3.53 -4.80
N GLU A 213 -16.98 3.33 -5.85
CA GLU A 213 -17.03 4.20 -7.03
C GLU A 213 -18.43 4.20 -7.64
N ARG A 214 -19.00 3.02 -7.94
CA ARG A 214 -20.33 2.89 -8.55
C ARG A 214 -21.42 3.61 -7.75
N LEU A 215 -21.43 3.44 -6.43
CA LEU A 215 -22.44 4.05 -5.55
C LEU A 215 -22.22 5.55 -5.35
N THR A 216 -21.04 6.08 -5.68
CA THR A 216 -20.68 7.48 -5.43
C THR A 216 -20.36 8.28 -6.70
N ILE A 217 -20.67 7.73 -7.88
CA ILE A 217 -20.53 8.39 -9.19
C ILE A 217 -21.08 9.82 -9.17
N PRO A 218 -22.31 10.10 -8.69
CA PRO A 218 -22.88 11.46 -8.72
C PRO A 218 -22.04 12.51 -7.97
N HIS A 219 -21.25 12.06 -7.00
CA HIS A 219 -20.44 12.92 -6.13
C HIS A 219 -18.94 12.84 -6.42
N ASN A 220 -18.53 11.96 -7.35
CA ASN A 220 -17.15 11.69 -7.74
C ASN A 220 -16.24 11.39 -6.53
N LEU A 221 -16.74 10.64 -5.53
CA LEU A 221 -16.01 10.48 -4.27
C LEU A 221 -14.75 9.62 -4.42
N TYR A 222 -14.79 8.56 -5.24
CA TYR A 222 -13.59 7.78 -5.56
C TYR A 222 -12.49 8.66 -6.17
N ARG A 223 -12.81 9.44 -7.21
CA ARG A 223 -11.86 10.34 -7.86
C ARG A 223 -11.25 11.34 -6.86
N LYS A 224 -12.06 11.92 -5.97
CA LYS A 224 -11.58 12.83 -4.92
C LYS A 224 -10.67 12.13 -3.91
N LEU A 225 -10.98 10.89 -3.53
CA LEU A 225 -10.14 10.06 -2.66
C LEU A 225 -8.78 9.77 -3.33
N ALA A 226 -8.80 9.22 -4.54
CA ALA A 226 -7.61 8.79 -5.26
C ALA A 226 -6.69 9.97 -5.61
N ALA A 227 -7.25 11.11 -6.03
CA ALA A 227 -6.49 12.33 -6.28
C ALA A 227 -5.84 12.88 -5.00
N LYS A 228 -6.56 12.87 -3.86
CA LYS A 228 -6.01 13.34 -2.59
C LYS A 228 -4.85 12.46 -2.10
N LEU A 229 -4.98 11.14 -2.20
CA LEU A 229 -3.90 10.22 -1.85
C LEU A 229 -2.68 10.44 -2.74
N LEU A 230 -2.87 10.60 -4.06
CA LEU A 230 -1.77 10.87 -4.99
C LEU A 230 -1.08 12.21 -4.72
N ALA A 231 -1.85 13.27 -4.46
CA ALA A 231 -1.30 14.59 -4.16
C ALA A 231 -0.42 14.55 -2.89
N ASN A 232 -0.91 13.89 -1.83
CA ASN A 232 -0.13 13.69 -0.61
C ASN A 232 1.15 12.88 -0.87
N ALA A 233 1.08 11.86 -1.74
CA ALA A 233 2.23 11.05 -2.10
C ALA A 233 3.29 11.82 -2.90
N ARG A 234 2.86 12.65 -3.87
CA ARG A 234 3.77 13.53 -4.62
C ARG A 234 4.42 14.58 -3.71
N TYR A 235 3.66 15.16 -2.78
CA TYR A 235 4.22 16.07 -1.78
C TYR A 235 5.27 15.37 -0.90
N TYR A 236 4.99 14.14 -0.45
CA TYR A 236 5.91 13.32 0.34
C TYR A 236 7.26 13.10 -0.36
N ALA A 237 7.22 12.86 -1.68
CA ALA A 237 8.39 12.71 -2.54
C ALA A 237 9.10 14.03 -2.89
N SER A 238 8.65 15.17 -2.33
CA SER A 238 9.13 16.51 -2.66
C SER A 238 8.91 16.91 -4.13
N LEU A 239 7.81 16.42 -4.73
CA LEU A 239 7.38 16.70 -6.11
C LEU A 239 6.15 17.63 -6.20
N GLY A 240 5.67 18.17 -5.08
CA GLY A 240 4.53 19.09 -5.04
C GLY A 240 4.97 20.56 -4.91
N ASP A 241 4.29 21.45 -5.64
CA ASP A 241 4.34 22.89 -5.37
C ASP A 241 3.74 23.18 -3.98
N LEU A 242 4.34 24.14 -3.27
CA LEU A 242 4.05 24.53 -1.88
C LEU A 242 2.67 25.19 -1.65
N THR A 243 1.75 25.11 -2.60
CA THR A 243 0.44 25.78 -2.49
C THR A 243 -0.63 24.82 -1.98
N ASP A 244 -0.95 25.01 -0.69
CA ASP A 244 -2.16 24.64 0.01
C ASP A 244 -2.54 23.14 0.06
N LEU A 245 -1.94 22.42 1.00
CA LEU A 245 -2.61 21.47 1.92
C LEU A 245 -1.55 20.89 2.87
N ALA A 246 -1.66 21.20 4.17
CA ALA A 246 -0.79 20.60 5.18
C ALA A 246 -0.89 19.05 5.15
N PRO A 247 0.24 18.32 5.23
CA PRO A 247 0.25 16.87 5.10
C PRO A 247 -0.52 16.21 6.25
N THR A 248 -1.44 15.30 5.93
CA THR A 248 -2.09 14.43 6.93
C THR A 248 -1.24 13.22 7.34
N ALA A 249 -0.14 12.95 6.63
CA ALA A 249 0.81 11.87 6.93
C ALA A 249 2.23 12.46 6.90
N GLY A 250 2.85 12.63 8.06
CA GLY A 250 4.24 13.09 8.17
C GLY A 250 5.24 12.02 7.78
N ARG A 251 6.48 12.41 7.44
CA ARG A 251 7.58 11.45 7.29
C ARG A 251 7.80 10.73 8.61
N MET A 252 8.06 9.41 8.57
CA MET A 252 8.38 8.65 9.79
C MET A 252 9.57 9.25 10.57
N ARG A 253 10.47 9.98 9.91
CA ARG A 253 11.58 10.71 10.56
C ARG A 253 11.14 11.97 11.32
N GLU A 254 10.06 12.63 10.91
CA GLU A 254 9.61 13.91 11.50
C GLU A 254 8.75 13.68 12.75
N GLN A 255 8.02 12.55 12.83
CA GLN A 255 7.22 12.23 14.02
C GLN A 255 8.05 11.59 15.16
N ALA A 256 9.26 11.11 14.86
CA ALA A 256 10.19 10.62 15.88
C ALA A 256 10.85 11.76 16.69
N THR A 257 10.97 12.95 16.09
CA THR A 257 11.50 14.15 16.77
C THR A 257 10.47 14.81 17.69
N ASP A 258 9.18 14.78 17.34
CA ASP A 258 8.13 15.40 18.15
C ASP A 258 7.77 14.61 19.43
N MET A 259 8.18 13.33 19.53
CA MET A 259 7.96 12.54 20.75
C MET A 259 9.09 12.66 21.80
N ASN A 260 10.15 13.43 21.51
CA ASN A 260 11.30 13.54 22.41
C ASN A 260 11.40 14.87 23.19
N ASP A 261 10.52 15.83 22.90
CA ASP A 261 10.43 17.09 23.66
C ASP A 261 9.20 17.09 24.56
N ASN A 262 9.30 16.41 25.69
CA ASN A 262 8.49 16.74 26.85
C ASN A 262 9.42 16.99 28.05
N PRO A 263 9.82 18.24 28.33
CA PRO A 263 10.50 18.55 29.57
C PRO A 263 9.45 18.62 30.68
N LEU A 264 9.52 17.63 31.58
CA LEU A 264 8.98 17.72 32.93
C LEU A 264 9.36 19.07 33.56
N LYS A 265 8.36 19.94 33.77
CA LYS A 265 8.37 21.01 34.79
C LYS A 265 6.96 21.26 35.31
N HIS A 266 6.60 20.57 36.38
CA HIS A 266 6.35 21.12 37.72
C HIS A 266 5.73 20.05 38.62
#